data_AF-A0A966PVJ4-F1
#
_entry.id   AF-A0A966PVJ4-F1
#
_cell.length_a   1.000
_cell.length_b   1.000
_cell.length_c   1.000
_cell.angle_alpha   90.00
_cell.angle_beta   90.00
_cell.angle_gamma   90.00
#
_symmetry.space_group_name_H-M   'P 1'
#
loop_
_entity.id
_entity.type
_entity.pdbx_description
1 polymer ?
#
loop_
_entity_poly.entity_id
_entity_poly.type
_entity_poly.pdbx_seq_one_letter_code
_entity_poly.pdbx_strand_id
1 'polypeptide(L)'
;MITNIGKNIIGKYLLGQAPAYASYIAVGCGPQPLGSADPYGDYSAKQNLDFEMFRVPVSSRGFVTENNITKLVLTAELPTEERYEITEVGLYSAGTNPSAGAYDSKTVFAFTTGENWQYHSATSAVAISSYPDPLDETLDDNVIEITDAVFQTNADNAIFYKTGRADIYERCRFFNNIIMIKGDTAELTSATSGFTIVGGSDHIHLTGLDVDFTRNSPTDELRLAFSIINKDGDSVSTPDKVKILLEFADTEGGSPEYARFEVEAEDGVGDYDFAVNRYYTIKKQLQQLIVTNNFTWDAVTVAKIYASTEVSGTPSDDYYVALDAFRLENVSTNNTLYGMTGYTVVKNTDAETVIKSPNTSNYIEFRFTVGVS
;
A
#
# COMPACT_ATOMS: atom_id res chain seq x y z
N MET A 1 17.86 -7.15 9.67
CA MET A 1 17.81 -8.05 10.86
C MET A 1 17.31 -9.43 10.43
N ILE A 2 17.73 -10.52 11.10
CA ILE A 2 17.16 -11.87 10.89
C ILE A 2 15.91 -12.02 11.76
N THR A 3 14.79 -12.45 11.17
CA THR A 3 13.52 -12.66 11.89
C THR A 3 13.53 -13.99 12.67
N ASN A 4 12.55 -14.20 13.54
CA ASN A 4 12.38 -15.47 14.25
C ASN A 4 12.02 -16.62 13.30
N ILE A 5 11.23 -16.33 12.26
CA ILE A 5 10.98 -17.27 11.14
C ILE A 5 12.30 -17.59 10.43
N GLY A 6 13.12 -16.57 10.17
CA GLY A 6 14.45 -16.70 9.58
C GLY A 6 15.39 -17.59 10.37
N LYS A 7 15.47 -17.40 11.69
CA LYS A 7 16.27 -18.27 12.57
C LYS A 7 15.87 -19.74 12.43
N ASN A 8 14.57 -20.03 12.37
CA ASN A 8 14.05 -21.39 12.20
C ASN A 8 14.42 -21.97 10.83
N ILE A 9 14.14 -21.24 9.75
CA ILE A 9 14.42 -21.69 8.38
C ILE A 9 15.92 -21.87 8.14
N ILE A 10 16.77 -20.95 8.63
CA ILE A 10 18.23 -21.08 8.57
C ILE A 10 18.68 -22.33 9.32
N GLY A 11 18.15 -22.58 10.53
CA GLY A 11 18.45 -23.80 11.28
C GLY A 11 18.10 -25.06 10.49
N LYS A 12 16.92 -25.11 9.86
CA LYS A 12 16.51 -26.22 9.00
C LYS A 12 17.36 -26.37 7.76
N TYR A 13 17.78 -25.26 7.15
CA TYR A 13 18.68 -25.28 6.00
C TYR A 13 20.02 -25.92 6.37
N LEU A 14 20.59 -25.54 7.52
CA LEU A 14 21.84 -26.12 8.03
C LEU A 14 21.71 -27.62 8.36
N LEU A 15 20.51 -28.08 8.73
CA LEU A 15 20.19 -29.49 8.93
C LEU A 15 19.82 -30.23 7.63
N GLY A 16 19.83 -29.57 6.47
CA GLY A 16 19.45 -30.15 5.18
C GLY A 16 17.94 -30.40 5.00
N GLN A 17 17.09 -29.78 5.84
CA GLN A 17 15.63 -29.95 5.82
C GLN A 17 14.91 -28.87 5.00
N ALA A 18 15.48 -27.66 4.92
CA ALA A 18 14.98 -26.60 4.06
C ALA A 18 15.85 -26.49 2.80
N PRO A 19 15.26 -26.33 1.60
CA PRO A 19 16.03 -26.23 0.36
C PRO A 19 16.82 -24.90 0.25
N ALA A 20 16.30 -23.83 0.87
CA ALA A 20 16.94 -22.53 0.90
C ALA A 20 16.40 -21.69 2.08
N TYR A 21 17.13 -20.63 2.43
CA TYR A 21 16.73 -19.64 3.44
C TYR A 21 16.70 -18.20 2.90
N ALA A 22 17.18 -17.97 1.68
CA ALA A 22 17.41 -16.63 1.12
C ALA A 22 17.45 -16.68 -0.41
N SER A 23 16.29 -16.84 -1.03
CA SER A 23 16.17 -17.00 -2.49
C SER A 23 15.53 -15.80 -3.17
N TYR A 24 14.79 -14.97 -2.43
CA TYR A 24 14.11 -13.79 -2.97
C TYR A 24 14.30 -12.59 -2.05
N ILE A 25 14.40 -11.40 -2.65
CA ILE A 25 14.31 -10.12 -1.95
C ILE A 25 12.93 -9.55 -2.24
N ALA A 26 12.17 -9.27 -1.19
CA ALA A 26 10.89 -8.58 -1.25
C ALA A 26 11.10 -7.08 -1.07
N VAL A 27 10.37 -6.29 -1.84
CA VAL A 27 10.44 -4.83 -1.83
C VAL A 27 9.06 -4.30 -1.44
N GLY A 28 9.00 -3.33 -0.54
CA GLY A 28 7.76 -2.75 -0.04
C GLY A 28 7.81 -1.25 0.20
N CYS A 29 6.65 -0.70 0.48
CA CYS A 29 6.41 0.75 0.57
C CYS A 29 5.61 1.16 1.82
N GLY A 30 5.43 0.27 2.81
CA GLY A 30 4.57 0.54 3.97
C GLY A 30 5.10 1.59 4.95
N PRO A 31 6.23 1.36 5.65
CA PRO A 31 6.68 2.23 6.73
C PRO A 31 7.23 3.57 6.22
N GLN A 32 7.31 4.55 7.12
CA GLN A 32 8.10 5.75 6.90
C GLN A 32 9.61 5.39 6.90
N PRO A 33 10.41 5.90 5.94
CA PRO A 33 11.85 5.70 5.95
C PRO A 33 12.50 6.32 7.18
N LEU A 34 13.61 5.73 7.62
CA LEU A 34 14.35 6.20 8.78
C LEU A 34 15.40 7.24 8.37
N GLY A 35 15.53 8.30 9.17
CA GLY A 35 16.63 9.23 9.10
C GLY A 35 17.92 8.63 9.66
N SER A 36 19.07 9.22 9.34
CA SER A 36 20.38 8.68 9.72
C SER A 36 20.59 8.56 11.24
N ALA A 37 19.95 9.42 12.02
CA ALA A 37 19.98 9.38 13.48
C ALA A 37 19.04 8.33 14.09
N ASP A 38 18.03 7.87 13.36
CA ASP A 38 16.98 7.01 13.91
C ASP A 38 17.51 5.60 14.17
N PRO A 39 17.23 5.01 15.33
CA PRO A 39 17.61 3.63 15.59
C PRO A 39 16.78 2.68 14.71
N TYR A 40 17.40 1.60 14.24
CA TYR A 40 16.61 0.47 13.74
C TYR A 40 15.81 -0.14 14.89
N GLY A 41 14.55 -0.51 14.63
CA GLY A 41 13.71 -1.24 15.58
C GLY A 41 14.13 -2.71 15.76
N ASP A 42 13.51 -3.38 16.74
CA ASP A 42 13.54 -4.84 16.82
C ASP A 42 12.50 -5.44 15.88
N TYR A 43 12.98 -5.98 14.75
CA TYR A 43 12.16 -6.61 13.73
C TYR A 43 12.15 -8.14 13.84
N SER A 44 12.63 -8.72 14.94
CA SER A 44 12.71 -10.17 15.11
C SER A 44 11.34 -10.86 15.01
N ALA A 45 10.27 -10.20 15.45
CA ALA A 45 8.90 -10.70 15.36
C ALA A 45 8.19 -10.40 14.02
N LYS A 46 8.81 -9.63 13.11
CA LYS A 46 8.20 -9.26 11.82
C LYS A 46 7.99 -10.51 10.96
N GLN A 47 6.78 -10.71 10.48
CA GLN A 47 6.40 -11.89 9.69
C GLN A 47 6.29 -11.60 8.20
N ASN A 48 5.83 -10.40 7.85
CA ASN A 48 5.70 -9.89 6.49
C ASN A 48 6.09 -8.40 6.43
N LEU A 49 6.33 -7.87 5.23
CA LEU A 49 6.37 -6.42 4.98
C LEU A 49 5.07 -5.76 5.43
N ASP A 50 5.03 -4.45 5.63
CA ASP A 50 3.79 -3.72 5.90
C ASP A 50 2.96 -3.53 4.62
N PHE A 51 3.61 -3.25 3.50
CA PHE A 51 3.00 -3.34 2.17
C PHE A 51 4.04 -3.86 1.18
N GLU A 52 3.93 -5.13 0.77
CA GLU A 52 4.79 -5.66 -0.26
C GLU A 52 4.34 -5.18 -1.64
N MET A 53 5.30 -4.83 -2.50
CA MET A 53 5.05 -4.45 -3.89
C MET A 53 5.33 -5.62 -4.82
N PHE A 54 6.49 -6.27 -4.65
CA PHE A 54 6.90 -7.43 -5.44
C PHE A 54 8.10 -8.14 -4.79
N ARG A 55 8.48 -9.29 -5.37
CA ARG A 55 9.70 -10.02 -5.02
C ARG A 55 10.56 -10.31 -6.24
N VAL A 56 11.86 -10.25 -6.05
CA VAL A 56 12.85 -10.55 -7.09
C VAL A 56 13.79 -11.69 -6.65
N PRO A 57 14.14 -12.62 -7.55
CA PRO A 57 15.05 -13.70 -7.21
C PRO A 57 16.45 -13.18 -6.95
N VAL A 58 17.11 -13.72 -5.93
CA VAL A 58 18.53 -13.45 -5.64
C VAL A 58 19.36 -14.02 -6.79
N SER A 59 20.06 -13.14 -7.51
CA SER A 59 20.90 -13.48 -8.67
C SER A 59 22.35 -13.76 -8.26
N SER A 60 22.83 -13.18 -7.16
CA SER A 60 24.20 -13.40 -6.69
C SER A 60 24.30 -13.40 -5.16
N ARG A 61 25.34 -14.07 -4.65
CA ARG A 61 25.66 -14.17 -3.23
C ARG A 61 27.14 -13.98 -3.03
N GLY A 62 27.54 -13.22 -2.01
CA GLY A 62 28.93 -12.95 -1.72
C GLY A 62 29.17 -12.52 -0.29
N PHE A 63 30.42 -12.16 0.00
CA PHE A 63 30.81 -11.54 1.26
C PHE A 63 31.41 -10.17 1.00
N VAL A 64 31.10 -9.22 1.88
CA VAL A 64 31.78 -7.93 1.94
C VAL A 64 32.27 -7.70 3.36
N THR A 65 33.46 -7.14 3.53
CA THR A 65 33.98 -6.74 4.84
C THR A 65 33.92 -5.22 4.95
N GLU A 66 33.11 -4.73 5.87
CA GLU A 66 32.94 -3.29 6.16
C GLU A 66 33.20 -3.06 7.63
N ASN A 67 34.08 -2.11 7.97
CA ASN A 67 34.43 -1.80 9.36
C ASN A 67 34.85 -3.04 10.17
N ASN A 68 35.65 -3.94 9.56
CA ASN A 68 36.08 -5.24 10.13
C ASN A 68 34.95 -6.23 10.43
N ILE A 69 33.74 -6.00 9.92
CA ILE A 69 32.61 -6.93 10.03
C ILE A 69 32.36 -7.54 8.65
N THR A 70 32.48 -8.87 8.58
CA THR A 70 32.10 -9.62 7.37
C THR A 70 30.59 -9.80 7.33
N LYS A 71 29.97 -9.32 6.25
CA LYS A 71 28.54 -9.41 5.96
C LYS A 71 28.31 -10.33 4.77
N LEU A 72 27.25 -11.13 4.85
CA LEU A 72 26.70 -11.79 3.67
C LEU A 72 25.99 -10.72 2.83
N VAL A 73 26.22 -10.74 1.52
CA VAL A 73 25.55 -9.88 0.55
C VAL A 73 24.76 -10.76 -0.41
N LEU A 74 23.51 -10.37 -0.64
CA LEU A 74 22.60 -10.99 -1.59
C LEU A 74 22.14 -9.90 -2.56
N THR A 75 22.33 -10.12 -3.86
CA THR A 75 21.96 -9.14 -4.89
C THR A 75 20.80 -9.68 -5.71
N ALA A 76 19.88 -8.81 -6.10
CA ALA A 76 18.80 -9.10 -7.04
C ALA A 76 18.60 -7.93 -8.01
N GLU A 77 18.09 -8.21 -9.20
CA GLU A 77 17.74 -7.19 -10.20
C GLU A 77 16.29 -6.77 -10.02
N LEU A 78 16.03 -5.46 -10.03
CA LEU A 78 14.68 -4.90 -9.93
C LEU A 78 13.98 -4.90 -11.31
N PRO A 79 12.63 -5.01 -11.37
CA PRO A 79 11.89 -4.92 -12.61
C PRO A 79 12.16 -3.59 -13.33
N THR A 80 12.34 -3.62 -14.64
CA THR A 80 12.77 -2.44 -15.40
C THR A 80 11.62 -1.51 -15.75
N GLU A 81 10.41 -2.01 -15.91
CA GLU A 81 9.28 -1.27 -16.51
C GLU A 81 8.75 -0.18 -15.58
N GLU A 82 8.40 -0.57 -14.35
CA GLU A 82 7.57 0.24 -13.46
C GLU A 82 8.35 1.16 -12.51
N ARG A 83 7.68 2.20 -12.00
CA ARG A 83 8.17 3.07 -10.93
C ARG A 83 7.87 2.47 -9.57
N TYR A 84 8.81 2.63 -8.62
CA TYR A 84 8.56 2.29 -7.20
C TYR A 84 9.24 3.28 -6.27
N GLU A 85 8.60 3.56 -5.13
CA GLU A 85 9.24 4.19 -3.98
C GLU A 85 9.37 3.18 -2.83
N ILE A 86 10.61 2.83 -2.52
CA ILE A 86 10.94 1.73 -1.63
C ILE A 86 11.17 2.27 -0.22
N THR A 87 10.51 1.67 0.78
CA THR A 87 10.69 2.01 2.20
C THR A 87 11.00 0.81 3.08
N GLU A 88 10.79 -0.41 2.60
CA GLU A 88 11.16 -1.62 3.34
C GLU A 88 11.63 -2.73 2.41
N VAL A 89 12.46 -3.61 2.97
CA VAL A 89 13.05 -4.73 2.25
C VAL A 89 13.01 -5.98 3.13
N GLY A 90 12.47 -7.05 2.56
CA GLY A 90 12.47 -8.38 3.16
C GLY A 90 13.37 -9.34 2.41
N LEU A 91 13.87 -10.34 3.10
CA LEU A 91 14.54 -11.50 2.51
C LEU A 91 13.66 -12.72 2.75
N TYR A 92 13.38 -13.51 1.72
CA TYR A 92 12.49 -14.66 1.77
C TYR A 92 13.17 -15.93 1.30
N SER A 93 12.76 -17.08 1.84
CA SER A 93 13.29 -18.38 1.42
C SER A 93 12.81 -18.84 0.03
N ALA A 94 11.65 -18.35 -0.43
CA ALA A 94 11.09 -18.59 -1.76
C ALA A 94 10.21 -17.41 -2.22
N GLY A 95 9.83 -17.40 -3.51
CA GLY A 95 9.05 -16.31 -4.11
C GLY A 95 7.59 -16.31 -3.66
N THR A 96 7.01 -17.48 -3.46
CA THR A 96 5.63 -17.68 -3.01
C THR A 96 5.56 -18.77 -1.95
N ASN A 97 4.45 -18.84 -1.21
CA ASN A 97 4.15 -19.92 -0.30
C ASN A 97 3.53 -21.10 -1.07
N PRO A 98 4.27 -22.19 -1.34
CA PRO A 98 3.73 -23.32 -2.08
C PRO A 98 2.55 -24.01 -1.37
N SER A 99 2.41 -23.82 -0.05
CA SER A 99 1.30 -24.36 0.73
C SER A 99 0.00 -23.56 0.56
N ALA A 100 0.08 -22.29 0.16
CA ALA A 100 -1.11 -21.44 -0.05
C ALA A 100 -1.68 -21.57 -1.47
N GLY A 101 -0.86 -21.92 -2.45
CA GLY A 101 -1.31 -22.12 -3.84
C GLY A 101 -1.95 -20.85 -4.42
N ALA A 102 -3.17 -20.97 -4.95
CA ALA A 102 -3.91 -19.85 -5.54
C ALA A 102 -4.40 -18.79 -4.53
N TYR A 103 -4.30 -19.08 -3.23
CA TYR A 103 -4.77 -18.23 -2.13
C TYR A 103 -3.61 -17.53 -1.41
N ASP A 104 -2.42 -17.55 -2.01
CA ASP A 104 -1.27 -16.78 -1.53
C ASP A 104 -1.50 -15.27 -1.68
N SER A 105 -0.63 -14.50 -1.05
CA SER A 105 -0.64 -13.05 -1.07
C SER A 105 -0.56 -12.51 -2.51
N LYS A 106 -1.39 -11.51 -2.83
CA LYS A 106 -1.49 -10.95 -4.18
C LYS A 106 -2.07 -9.54 -4.16
N THR A 107 -1.65 -8.72 -5.12
CA THR A 107 -2.32 -7.45 -5.41
C THR A 107 -3.73 -7.74 -5.94
N VAL A 108 -4.70 -7.01 -5.41
CA VAL A 108 -6.11 -7.09 -5.78
C VAL A 108 -6.46 -5.91 -6.69
N PHE A 109 -6.06 -4.70 -6.28
CA PHE A 109 -6.17 -3.49 -7.09
C PHE A 109 -4.83 -2.76 -7.10
N ALA A 110 -4.39 -2.35 -8.28
CA ALA A 110 -3.24 -1.48 -8.49
C ALA A 110 -3.65 -0.09 -9.00
N PHE A 111 -4.96 0.16 -9.12
CA PHE A 111 -5.57 1.43 -9.55
C PHE A 111 -5.02 1.95 -10.88
N THR A 112 -4.59 1.05 -11.77
CA THR A 112 -4.06 1.38 -13.09
C THR A 112 -5.18 1.75 -14.07
N THR A 113 -4.85 2.45 -15.15
CA THR A 113 -5.79 2.76 -16.26
C THR A 113 -6.43 1.52 -16.89
N GLY A 114 -5.78 0.36 -16.80
CA GLY A 114 -6.28 -0.91 -17.34
C GLY A 114 -7.40 -1.57 -16.53
N GLU A 115 -7.64 -1.14 -15.28
CA GLU A 115 -8.65 -1.73 -14.40
C GLU A 115 -10.09 -1.27 -14.75
N ASN A 116 -10.27 -0.24 -15.58
CA ASN A 116 -11.58 0.29 -15.99
C ASN A 116 -12.47 0.79 -14.84
N TRP A 117 -11.88 1.39 -13.80
CA TRP A 117 -12.63 2.12 -12.78
C TRP A 117 -13.45 3.25 -13.41
N GLN A 118 -14.67 3.45 -12.90
CA GLN A 118 -15.57 4.53 -13.33
C GLN A 118 -15.97 5.38 -12.14
N TYR A 119 -16.14 6.68 -12.37
CA TYR A 119 -16.70 7.60 -11.40
C TYR A 119 -18.23 7.60 -11.50
N HIS A 120 -18.86 7.41 -10.36
CA HIS A 120 -20.30 7.24 -10.19
C HIS A 120 -20.84 8.37 -9.35
N SER A 121 -21.65 9.22 -10.01
CA SER A 121 -22.44 10.24 -9.33
C SER A 121 -23.89 9.81 -9.15
N ALA A 122 -24.67 10.60 -8.42
CA ALA A 122 -26.12 10.43 -8.32
C ALA A 122 -26.86 10.37 -9.68
N THR A 123 -26.24 10.83 -10.78
CA THR A 123 -26.91 10.96 -12.10
C THR A 123 -26.16 10.31 -13.26
N SER A 124 -24.90 9.91 -13.09
CA SER A 124 -24.08 9.41 -14.20
C SER A 124 -23.01 8.42 -13.76
N ALA A 125 -22.70 7.50 -14.66
CA ALA A 125 -21.52 6.63 -14.65
C ALA A 125 -20.60 7.06 -15.78
N VAL A 126 -19.37 7.51 -15.47
CA VAL A 126 -18.41 7.98 -16.47
C VAL A 126 -17.02 7.38 -16.24
N ALA A 127 -16.26 7.19 -17.32
CA ALA A 127 -14.85 6.80 -17.19
C ALA A 127 -14.06 7.90 -16.46
N ILE A 128 -13.03 7.49 -15.71
CA ILE A 128 -12.14 8.43 -15.01
C ILE A 128 -11.14 8.99 -16.03
N SER A 129 -11.07 10.32 -16.14
CA SER A 129 -10.11 11.01 -17.01
C SER A 129 -8.68 10.87 -16.50
N SER A 130 -7.70 10.84 -17.40
CA SER A 130 -6.27 10.78 -17.05
C SER A 130 -5.57 12.08 -17.46
N TYR A 131 -4.81 12.66 -16.52
CA TYR A 131 -4.03 13.90 -16.68
C TYR A 131 -2.55 13.60 -16.40
N PRO A 132 -1.76 13.25 -17.44
CA PRO A 132 -0.35 12.93 -17.30
C PRO A 132 0.56 14.18 -17.23
N ASP A 133 0.08 15.32 -17.72
CA ASP A 133 0.77 16.60 -17.70
C ASP A 133 0.76 17.21 -16.28
N PRO A 134 1.63 18.19 -15.96
CA PRO A 134 1.66 18.82 -14.64
C PRO A 134 0.28 19.32 -14.19
N LEU A 135 -0.11 18.97 -12.96
CA LEU A 135 -1.46 19.31 -12.46
C LEU A 135 -1.65 20.80 -12.13
N ASP A 136 -0.57 21.56 -12.14
CA ASP A 136 -0.49 23.01 -11.87
C ASP A 136 0.00 23.81 -13.11
N GLU A 137 -0.09 23.24 -14.33
CA GLU A 137 0.60 23.77 -15.52
C GLU A 137 0.31 25.25 -15.84
N THR A 138 -0.89 25.77 -15.57
CA THR A 138 -1.25 27.15 -15.96
C THR A 138 -0.48 28.21 -15.17
N LEU A 139 -0.28 27.97 -13.88
CA LEU A 139 0.28 28.96 -12.94
C LEU A 139 1.61 28.52 -12.32
N ASP A 140 1.95 27.22 -12.40
CA ASP A 140 3.13 26.60 -11.80
C ASP A 140 3.23 26.88 -10.28
N ASP A 141 2.08 27.04 -9.62
CA ASP A 141 1.92 27.61 -8.29
C ASP A 141 1.68 26.56 -7.18
N ASN A 142 2.00 25.29 -7.46
CA ASN A 142 1.83 24.20 -6.51
C ASN A 142 0.36 23.89 -6.14
N VAL A 143 -0.61 24.40 -6.93
CA VAL A 143 -2.05 24.16 -6.74
C VAL A 143 -2.56 23.21 -7.83
N ILE A 144 -3.26 22.14 -7.43
CA ILE A 144 -3.93 21.22 -8.36
C ILE A 144 -5.12 21.95 -9.01
N GLU A 145 -5.06 22.16 -10.33
CA GLU A 145 -6.07 22.89 -11.10
C GLU A 145 -7.16 21.98 -11.70
N ILE A 146 -7.08 20.68 -11.48
CA ILE A 146 -8.03 19.71 -12.04
C ILE A 146 -9.42 19.88 -11.44
N THR A 147 -10.42 20.07 -12.31
CA THR A 147 -11.82 20.29 -11.92
C THR A 147 -12.60 19.00 -11.65
N ASP A 148 -12.15 17.88 -12.21
CA ASP A 148 -12.79 16.58 -12.03
C ASP A 148 -12.69 16.17 -10.55
N ALA A 149 -13.81 15.74 -9.96
CA ALA A 149 -13.83 15.25 -8.58
C ALA A 149 -12.99 13.98 -8.40
N VAL A 150 -12.89 13.18 -9.47
CA VAL A 150 -12.05 11.99 -9.52
C VAL A 150 -11.28 11.97 -10.83
N PHE A 151 -9.98 11.75 -10.77
CA PHE A 151 -9.12 11.66 -11.95
C PHE A 151 -7.93 10.73 -11.72
N GLN A 152 -7.28 10.33 -12.81
CA GLN A 152 -6.00 9.60 -12.79
C GLN A 152 -4.84 10.53 -13.14
N THR A 153 -3.68 10.28 -12.55
CA THR A 153 -2.41 10.92 -12.92
C THR A 153 -1.25 9.98 -12.62
N ASN A 154 -0.03 10.40 -12.99
CA ASN A 154 1.17 9.64 -12.69
C ASN A 154 1.65 9.94 -11.27
N ALA A 155 2.15 8.91 -10.56
CA ALA A 155 2.75 9.09 -9.24
C ALA A 155 4.04 9.94 -9.27
N ASP A 156 4.66 10.08 -10.46
CA ASP A 156 5.78 10.99 -10.71
C ASP A 156 5.38 12.36 -11.30
N ASN A 157 4.09 12.75 -11.25
CA ASN A 157 3.68 14.07 -11.68
C ASN A 157 4.53 15.17 -10.99
N ALA A 158 4.94 16.18 -11.76
CA ALA A 158 5.86 17.22 -11.31
C ALA A 158 5.38 17.93 -10.03
N ILE A 159 4.07 18.05 -9.84
CA ILE A 159 3.50 18.70 -8.66
C ILE A 159 3.95 18.02 -7.36
N PHE A 160 4.11 16.70 -7.33
CA PHE A 160 4.50 15.96 -6.12
C PHE A 160 5.97 16.14 -5.74
N TYR A 161 6.76 16.81 -6.58
CA TYR A 161 8.16 17.16 -6.32
C TYR A 161 8.34 18.64 -5.96
N LYS A 162 7.25 19.42 -5.88
CA LYS A 162 7.27 20.79 -5.38
C LYS A 162 7.64 20.81 -3.89
N THR A 163 8.20 21.94 -3.46
CA THR A 163 8.69 22.12 -2.08
C THR A 163 7.57 21.85 -1.07
N GLY A 164 7.92 21.22 0.06
CA GLY A 164 6.99 20.91 1.15
C GLY A 164 6.26 19.57 1.01
N ARG A 165 5.89 19.14 -0.21
CA ARG A 165 5.10 17.91 -0.41
C ARG A 165 5.87 16.61 -0.10
N ALA A 166 7.14 16.57 -0.47
CA ALA A 166 8.01 15.43 -0.18
C ALA A 166 8.29 15.27 1.32
N ASP A 167 8.40 16.40 2.04
CA ASP A 167 8.73 16.44 3.48
C ASP A 167 7.65 15.79 4.35
N ILE A 168 6.40 15.78 3.87
CA ILE A 168 5.25 15.15 4.53
C ILE A 168 4.81 13.84 3.84
N TYR A 169 5.61 13.32 2.90
CA TYR A 169 5.39 12.03 2.23
C TYR A 169 4.08 11.93 1.43
N GLU A 170 3.71 12.96 0.67
CA GLU A 170 2.53 12.90 -0.20
C GLU A 170 2.65 11.92 -1.38
N ARG A 171 3.86 11.53 -1.78
CA ARG A 171 4.05 10.69 -2.96
C ARG A 171 3.52 9.27 -2.76
N CYS A 172 2.65 8.84 -3.68
CA CYS A 172 2.31 7.43 -3.86
C CYS A 172 3.51 6.63 -4.36
N ARG A 173 3.54 5.34 -4.01
CA ARG A 173 4.77 4.56 -3.97
C ARG A 173 4.74 3.33 -4.87
N PHE A 174 3.57 2.85 -5.29
CA PHE A 174 3.44 1.64 -6.10
C PHE A 174 2.99 1.93 -7.53
N PHE A 175 3.82 1.56 -8.50
CA PHE A 175 3.62 1.87 -9.92
C PHE A 175 3.60 3.38 -10.22
N ASN A 176 3.38 3.73 -11.49
CA ASN A 176 3.31 5.11 -11.94
C ASN A 176 1.91 5.55 -12.35
N ASN A 177 0.88 5.06 -11.68
CA ASN A 177 -0.50 5.50 -11.91
C ASN A 177 -1.28 5.47 -10.61
N ILE A 178 -2.04 6.53 -10.34
CA ILE A 178 -2.88 6.67 -9.15
C ILE A 178 -4.26 7.19 -9.54
N ILE A 179 -5.26 6.87 -8.72
CA ILE A 179 -6.57 7.52 -8.77
C ILE A 179 -6.65 8.53 -7.61
N MET A 180 -6.89 9.79 -7.96
CA MET A 180 -7.12 10.90 -7.04
C MET A 180 -8.63 11.06 -6.84
N ILE A 181 -9.08 11.03 -5.58
CA ILE A 181 -10.48 11.27 -5.20
C ILE A 181 -10.52 12.51 -4.32
N LYS A 182 -11.26 13.55 -4.74
CA LYS A 182 -11.40 14.79 -3.99
C LYS A 182 -12.11 14.55 -2.65
N GLY A 183 -11.67 15.22 -1.59
CA GLY A 183 -12.09 14.96 -0.21
C GLY A 183 -13.56 15.22 0.08
N ASP A 184 -14.27 15.95 -0.78
CA ASP A 184 -15.71 16.25 -0.69
C ASP A 184 -16.57 15.34 -1.60
N THR A 185 -16.00 14.29 -2.20
CA THR A 185 -16.73 13.38 -3.11
C THR A 185 -17.84 12.58 -2.39
N ALA A 186 -17.62 12.22 -1.12
CA ALA A 186 -18.58 11.51 -0.30
C ALA A 186 -18.67 12.08 1.13
N GLU A 187 -19.82 11.89 1.77
CA GLU A 187 -20.01 12.14 3.19
C GLU A 187 -20.25 10.81 3.91
N LEU A 188 -19.34 10.46 4.83
CA LEU A 188 -19.34 9.20 5.57
C LEU A 188 -19.50 9.49 7.07
N THR A 189 -20.61 9.09 7.67
CA THR A 189 -20.84 9.27 9.11
C THR A 189 -20.53 7.99 9.87
N SER A 190 -19.74 8.11 10.93
CA SER A 190 -19.32 6.97 11.76
C SER A 190 -20.44 6.53 12.70
N ALA A 191 -20.77 5.24 12.68
CA ALA A 191 -21.74 4.63 13.58
C ALA A 191 -21.18 3.34 14.20
N THR A 192 -21.85 2.84 15.25
CA THR A 192 -21.43 1.60 15.94
C THR A 192 -21.40 0.38 15.01
N SER A 193 -22.18 0.39 13.93
CA SER A 193 -22.27 -0.68 12.93
C SER A 193 -21.36 -0.48 11.72
N GLY A 194 -20.41 0.48 11.77
CA GLY A 194 -19.61 0.90 10.63
C GLY A 194 -20.08 2.24 10.06
N PHE A 195 -19.53 2.63 8.92
CA PHE A 195 -19.89 3.87 8.25
C PHE A 195 -21.29 3.79 7.63
N THR A 196 -22.01 4.90 7.75
CA THR A 196 -23.22 5.17 6.97
C THR A 196 -22.85 6.12 5.83
N ILE A 197 -23.19 5.72 4.60
CA ILE A 197 -23.02 6.54 3.39
C ILE A 197 -24.20 7.51 3.34
N VAL A 198 -23.93 8.81 3.38
CA VAL A 198 -24.99 9.83 3.28
C VAL A 198 -25.52 9.87 1.85
N GLY A 199 -26.85 10.00 1.70
CA GLY A 199 -27.51 10.01 0.40
C GLY A 199 -26.99 11.14 -0.49
N GLY A 200 -26.64 10.80 -1.73
CA GLY A 200 -26.02 11.74 -2.68
C GLY A 200 -24.49 11.70 -2.69
N SER A 201 -23.86 10.86 -1.86
CA SER A 201 -22.42 10.60 -1.95
C SER A 201 -22.05 9.89 -3.25
N ASP A 202 -20.97 10.36 -3.86
CA ASP A 202 -20.43 9.77 -5.08
C ASP A 202 -19.30 8.79 -4.73
N HIS A 203 -18.90 7.95 -5.70
CA HIS A 203 -17.85 6.94 -5.51
C HIS A 203 -17.15 6.60 -6.82
N ILE A 204 -16.03 5.90 -6.71
CA ILE A 204 -15.55 5.09 -7.84
C ILE A 204 -16.05 3.67 -7.70
N HIS A 205 -16.27 3.02 -8.82
CA HIS A 205 -16.71 1.63 -8.83
C HIS A 205 -16.00 0.82 -9.90
N LEU A 206 -16.01 -0.49 -9.72
CA LEU A 206 -15.45 -1.45 -10.64
C LEU A 206 -16.37 -2.67 -10.70
N THR A 207 -16.78 -3.06 -11.90
CA THR A 207 -17.67 -4.19 -12.16
C THR A 207 -16.94 -5.35 -12.83
N GLY A 208 -17.50 -6.55 -12.74
CA GLY A 208 -16.93 -7.75 -13.37
C GLY A 208 -15.71 -8.28 -12.62
N LEU A 209 -15.66 -8.01 -11.30
CA LEU A 209 -14.62 -8.54 -10.43
C LEU A 209 -14.68 -10.07 -10.36
N ASP A 210 -13.50 -10.68 -10.28
CA ASP A 210 -13.30 -12.09 -9.97
C ASP A 210 -12.45 -12.19 -8.68
N VAL A 211 -13.01 -11.65 -7.60
CA VAL A 211 -12.36 -11.61 -6.28
C VAL A 211 -13.05 -12.59 -5.36
N ASP A 212 -12.47 -13.79 -5.21
CA ASP A 212 -12.94 -14.81 -4.29
C ASP A 212 -11.90 -15.11 -3.20
N PHE A 213 -12.26 -14.79 -1.95
CA PHE A 213 -11.51 -15.10 -0.73
C PHE A 213 -12.20 -16.17 0.14
N THR A 214 -13.16 -16.93 -0.37
CA THR A 214 -13.90 -17.99 0.36
C THR A 214 -12.96 -19.03 0.98
N ARG A 215 -11.79 -19.22 0.37
CA ARG A 215 -10.79 -20.22 0.75
C ARG A 215 -9.63 -19.63 1.56
N ASN A 216 -9.61 -18.32 1.75
CA ASN A 216 -8.67 -17.64 2.64
C ASN A 216 -9.12 -17.78 4.10
N SER A 217 -8.16 -17.73 5.02
CA SER A 217 -8.50 -17.77 6.45
C SER A 217 -9.18 -16.47 6.86
N PRO A 218 -10.15 -16.49 7.79
CA PRO A 218 -10.70 -15.27 8.38
C PRO A 218 -9.64 -14.33 9.00
N THR A 219 -8.47 -14.86 9.34
CA THR A 219 -7.33 -14.10 9.88
C THR A 219 -6.35 -13.58 8.82
N ASP A 220 -6.53 -13.96 7.54
CA ASP A 220 -5.78 -13.34 6.44
C ASP A 220 -6.15 -11.86 6.33
N GLU A 221 -5.23 -11.04 5.82
CA GLU A 221 -5.34 -9.58 5.89
C GLU A 221 -5.60 -8.98 4.52
N LEU A 222 -6.44 -7.96 4.48
CA LEU A 222 -6.51 -6.99 3.39
C LEU A 222 -5.71 -5.76 3.77
N ARG A 223 -4.99 -5.18 2.82
CA ARG A 223 -4.17 -3.98 3.03
C ARG A 223 -4.42 -2.95 1.95
N LEU A 224 -4.72 -1.73 2.38
CA LEU A 224 -4.87 -0.55 1.53
C LEU A 224 -3.70 0.40 1.76
N ALA A 225 -3.03 0.77 0.69
CA ALA A 225 -2.07 1.87 0.64
C ALA A 225 -2.71 3.09 -0.04
N PHE A 226 -2.58 4.26 0.58
CA PHE A 226 -3.07 5.51 0.04
C PHE A 226 -2.24 6.69 0.57
N SER A 227 -2.35 7.83 -0.12
CA SER A 227 -1.78 9.10 0.30
C SER A 227 -2.87 10.16 0.46
N ILE A 228 -2.64 11.13 1.33
CA ILE A 228 -3.49 12.30 1.53
C ILE A 228 -2.78 13.49 0.90
N ILE A 229 -3.36 14.10 -0.12
CA ILE A 229 -2.72 15.15 -0.91
C ILE A 229 -3.43 16.48 -0.69
N ASN A 230 -2.67 17.54 -0.41
CA ASN A 230 -3.22 18.89 -0.43
C ASN A 230 -3.52 19.34 -1.87
N LYS A 231 -4.68 19.97 -2.08
CA LYS A 231 -4.97 20.68 -3.33
C LYS A 231 -3.99 21.83 -3.53
N ASP A 232 -3.82 22.66 -2.50
CA ASP A 232 -2.79 23.70 -2.43
C ASP A 232 -1.58 23.17 -1.63
N GLY A 233 -0.48 22.91 -2.32
CA GLY A 233 0.73 22.34 -1.71
C GLY A 233 1.48 23.29 -0.78
N ASP A 234 1.17 24.58 -0.80
CA ASP A 234 1.73 25.57 0.12
C ASP A 234 0.88 25.71 1.40
N SER A 235 -0.28 25.05 1.45
CA SER A 235 -1.12 25.05 2.64
C SER A 235 -0.45 24.33 3.80
N VAL A 236 -0.42 25.00 4.96
CA VAL A 236 0.05 24.45 6.23
C VAL A 236 -1.07 23.78 7.05
N SER A 237 -2.29 23.75 6.53
CA SER A 237 -3.41 23.09 7.22
C SER A 237 -3.33 21.57 7.06
N THR A 238 -3.72 20.86 8.13
CA THR A 238 -3.98 19.42 8.08
C THR A 238 -5.49 19.19 8.12
N PRO A 239 -6.00 18.12 7.48
CA PRO A 239 -7.37 17.70 7.68
C PRO A 239 -7.52 17.12 9.09
N ASP A 240 -8.73 17.12 9.63
CA ASP A 240 -8.99 16.51 10.93
C ASP A 240 -9.11 14.98 10.80
N LYS A 241 -9.77 14.51 9.73
CA LYS A 241 -10.02 13.09 9.50
C LYS A 241 -10.01 12.73 8.02
N VAL A 242 -9.62 11.49 7.74
CA VAL A 242 -9.78 10.85 6.43
C VAL A 242 -10.58 9.56 6.61
N LYS A 243 -11.65 9.43 5.82
CA LYS A 243 -12.53 8.27 5.80
C LYS A 243 -12.53 7.63 4.43
N ILE A 244 -12.26 6.34 4.37
CA ILE A 244 -12.32 5.55 3.12
C ILE A 244 -13.18 4.33 3.37
N LEU A 245 -14.14 4.08 2.49
CA LEU A 245 -14.98 2.87 2.52
C LEU A 245 -14.80 2.13 1.20
N LEU A 246 -14.15 0.97 1.26
CA LEU A 246 -14.10 0.01 0.17
C LEU A 246 -15.16 -1.08 0.43
N GLU A 247 -16.18 -1.13 -0.41
CA GLU A 247 -17.27 -2.10 -0.37
C GLU A 247 -17.08 -3.14 -1.48
N PHE A 248 -16.99 -4.42 -1.11
CA PHE A 248 -17.15 -5.54 -2.02
C PHE A 248 -18.61 -5.97 -2.00
N ALA A 249 -19.26 -6.05 -3.17
CA ALA A 249 -20.68 -6.33 -3.29
C ALA A 249 -20.96 -7.40 -4.36
N ASP A 250 -22.04 -8.14 -4.15
CA ASP A 250 -22.54 -9.15 -5.09
C ASP A 250 -23.22 -8.54 -6.33
N THR A 251 -23.77 -7.34 -6.20
CA THR A 251 -24.46 -6.62 -7.29
C THR A 251 -24.37 -5.09 -7.15
N GLU A 252 -24.65 -4.39 -8.25
CA GLU A 252 -24.83 -2.93 -8.26
C GLU A 252 -26.20 -2.48 -7.75
N GLY A 253 -27.15 -3.42 -7.59
CA GLY A 253 -28.54 -3.15 -7.23
C GLY A 253 -28.76 -2.51 -5.86
N GLY A 254 -29.99 -2.09 -5.57
CA GLY A 254 -30.35 -1.33 -4.36
C GLY A 254 -30.36 -2.11 -3.03
N SER A 255 -29.98 -3.39 -3.02
CA SER A 255 -29.88 -4.20 -1.79
C SER A 255 -28.78 -5.25 -1.93
N PRO A 256 -27.51 -4.83 -2.08
CA PRO A 256 -26.41 -5.76 -2.25
C PRO A 256 -26.08 -6.43 -0.93
N GLU A 257 -25.62 -7.68 -1.01
CA GLU A 257 -24.88 -8.30 0.08
C GLU A 257 -23.42 -7.87 -0.05
N TYR A 258 -22.81 -7.44 1.06
CA TYR A 258 -21.50 -6.78 1.01
C TYR A 258 -20.55 -7.17 2.14
N ALA A 259 -19.27 -6.91 1.90
CA ALA A 259 -18.22 -6.78 2.90
C ALA A 259 -17.53 -5.42 2.77
N ARG A 260 -17.42 -4.69 3.88
CA ARG A 260 -16.83 -3.34 3.92
C ARG A 260 -15.51 -3.29 4.67
N PHE A 261 -14.50 -2.80 3.97
CA PHE A 261 -13.22 -2.36 4.52
C PHE A 261 -13.29 -0.86 4.77
N GLU A 262 -13.31 -0.48 6.05
CA GLU A 262 -13.47 0.91 6.46
C GLU A 262 -12.16 1.46 7.03
N VAL A 263 -11.74 2.64 6.62
CA VAL A 263 -10.61 3.38 7.19
C VAL A 263 -11.16 4.63 7.84
N GLU A 264 -10.85 4.82 9.12
CA GLU A 264 -11.01 6.09 9.81
C GLU A 264 -9.64 6.47 10.37
N ALA A 265 -9.01 7.48 9.75
CA ALA A 265 -7.76 8.05 10.21
C ALA A 265 -8.04 9.44 10.76
N GLU A 266 -7.71 9.68 12.03
CA GLU A 266 -7.95 10.96 12.72
C GLU A 266 -6.61 11.56 13.13
N ASP A 267 -6.40 12.83 12.78
CA ASP A 267 -5.13 13.52 13.02
C ASP A 267 -4.78 13.55 14.51
N GLY A 268 -3.52 13.24 14.84
CA GLY A 268 -3.03 13.15 16.21
C GLY A 268 -3.52 11.93 17.01
N VAL A 269 -4.22 10.97 16.39
CA VAL A 269 -4.70 9.75 17.05
C VAL A 269 -3.94 8.52 16.56
N GLY A 270 -3.36 7.76 17.48
CA GLY A 270 -2.59 6.56 17.13
C GLY A 270 -1.31 6.92 16.38
N ASP A 271 -1.10 6.33 15.21
CA ASP A 271 0.04 6.57 14.33
C ASP A 271 -0.25 7.64 13.24
N TYR A 272 -1.43 8.29 13.31
CA TYR A 272 -1.82 9.34 12.37
C TYR A 272 -1.34 10.70 12.87
N ASP A 273 -0.47 11.32 12.07
CA ASP A 273 0.02 12.69 12.23
C ASP A 273 0.18 13.22 10.81
N PHE A 274 -0.84 13.93 10.35
CA PHE A 274 -0.91 14.44 8.98
C PHE A 274 0.04 15.63 8.78
N ALA A 275 0.62 16.21 9.83
CA ALA A 275 1.67 17.21 9.66
C ALA A 275 3.03 16.57 9.33
N VAL A 276 3.20 15.28 9.63
CA VAL A 276 4.49 14.57 9.49
C VAL A 276 4.46 13.51 8.38
N ASN A 277 3.34 12.81 8.20
CA ASN A 277 3.23 11.75 7.21
C ASN A 277 1.84 11.76 6.54
N ARG A 278 1.82 11.56 5.23
CA ARG A 278 0.59 11.54 4.44
C ARG A 278 0.32 10.22 3.74
N TYR A 279 1.33 9.35 3.68
CA TYR A 279 1.21 8.04 3.08
C TYR A 279 0.98 6.97 4.15
N TYR A 280 -0.13 6.24 4.05
CA TYR A 280 -0.52 5.25 5.03
C TYR A 280 -0.80 3.89 4.41
N THR A 281 -0.47 2.85 5.17
CA THR A 281 -0.91 1.48 4.90
C THR A 281 -1.80 0.99 6.02
N ILE A 282 -3.06 0.70 5.69
CA ILE A 282 -4.06 0.21 6.65
C ILE A 282 -4.31 -1.26 6.38
N LYS A 283 -4.36 -2.05 7.46
CA LYS A 283 -4.64 -3.48 7.39
C LYS A 283 -5.86 -3.86 8.22
N LYS A 284 -6.66 -4.78 7.70
CA LYS A 284 -7.75 -5.45 8.43
C LYS A 284 -7.78 -6.93 8.07
N GLN A 285 -8.06 -7.77 9.05
CA GLN A 285 -8.35 -9.19 8.79
C GLN A 285 -9.69 -9.32 8.06
N LEU A 286 -9.86 -10.38 7.27
CA LEU A 286 -11.13 -10.65 6.59
C LEU A 286 -12.32 -10.74 7.57
N GLN A 287 -12.12 -11.28 8.76
CA GLN A 287 -13.15 -11.34 9.81
C GLN A 287 -13.48 -10.00 10.48
N GLN A 288 -12.69 -8.95 10.24
CA GLN A 288 -12.91 -7.61 10.79
C GLN A 288 -13.72 -6.71 9.84
N LEU A 289 -14.05 -7.19 8.65
CA LEU A 289 -14.90 -6.45 7.73
C LEU A 289 -16.35 -6.43 8.23
N ILE A 290 -17.06 -5.34 7.94
CA ILE A 290 -18.49 -5.26 8.20
C ILE A 290 -19.21 -5.99 7.08
N VAL A 291 -19.86 -7.10 7.40
CA VAL A 291 -20.54 -7.97 6.42
C VAL A 291 -22.04 -7.98 6.64
N THR A 292 -22.80 -8.06 5.55
CA THR A 292 -24.22 -8.42 5.61
C THR A 292 -24.39 -9.92 5.87
N ASN A 293 -25.59 -10.31 6.30
CA ASN A 293 -25.83 -11.67 6.78
C ASN A 293 -25.69 -12.76 5.70
N ASN A 294 -25.96 -12.45 4.42
CA ASN A 294 -25.89 -13.44 3.34
C ASN A 294 -24.68 -13.21 2.42
N PHE A 295 -23.71 -12.40 2.84
CA PHE A 295 -22.50 -12.16 2.05
C PHE A 295 -21.67 -13.43 1.86
N THR A 296 -21.23 -13.67 0.64
CA THR A 296 -20.22 -14.68 0.30
C THR A 296 -19.21 -14.10 -0.70
N TRP A 297 -17.94 -14.49 -0.55
CA TRP A 297 -16.87 -13.97 -1.40
C TRP A 297 -16.98 -14.43 -2.85
N ASP A 298 -17.46 -15.65 -3.09
CA ASP A 298 -17.65 -16.20 -4.44
C ASP A 298 -18.78 -15.51 -5.24
N ALA A 299 -19.58 -14.67 -4.58
CA ALA A 299 -20.62 -13.87 -5.22
C ALA A 299 -20.17 -12.45 -5.58
N VAL A 300 -18.99 -12.00 -5.14
CA VAL A 300 -18.52 -10.63 -5.36
C VAL A 300 -18.29 -10.36 -6.84
N THR A 301 -18.98 -9.34 -7.36
CA THR A 301 -18.82 -8.88 -8.75
C THR A 301 -18.53 -7.39 -8.87
N VAL A 302 -18.66 -6.64 -7.77
CA VAL A 302 -18.54 -5.18 -7.74
C VAL A 302 -17.65 -4.74 -6.57
N ALA A 303 -16.80 -3.74 -6.81
CA ALA A 303 -16.18 -2.95 -5.74
C ALA A 303 -16.59 -1.49 -5.87
N LYS A 304 -16.81 -0.83 -4.74
CA LYS A 304 -17.09 0.62 -4.65
C LYS A 304 -16.15 1.25 -3.63
N ILE A 305 -15.58 2.40 -3.95
CA ILE A 305 -14.73 3.16 -3.04
C ILE A 305 -15.29 4.57 -2.86
N TYR A 306 -15.64 4.88 -1.62
CA TYR A 306 -16.02 6.21 -1.17
C TYR A 306 -14.85 6.78 -0.38
N ALA A 307 -14.56 8.07 -0.57
CA ALA A 307 -13.54 8.77 0.19
C ALA A 307 -14.07 10.13 0.65
N SER A 308 -13.68 10.51 1.87
CA SER A 308 -14.01 11.79 2.48
C SER A 308 -12.82 12.28 3.29
N THR A 309 -12.50 13.57 3.17
CA THR A 309 -11.50 14.24 4.01
C THR A 309 -12.18 15.38 4.73
N GLU A 310 -12.16 15.38 6.06
CA GLU A 310 -12.95 16.31 6.88
C GLU A 310 -12.09 17.42 7.47
N VAL A 311 -12.62 18.64 7.46
CA VAL A 311 -12.14 19.79 8.23
C VAL A 311 -13.32 20.34 9.03
N SER A 312 -13.10 20.56 10.33
CA SER A 312 -14.12 20.94 11.30
C SER A 312 -15.36 20.05 11.28
N GLY A 313 -15.17 18.75 11.01
CA GLY A 313 -16.23 17.74 10.96
C GLY A 313 -17.08 17.77 9.69
N THR A 314 -16.65 18.44 8.62
CA THR A 314 -17.33 18.47 7.32
C THR A 314 -16.39 18.08 6.19
N PRO A 315 -16.83 17.31 5.18
CA PRO A 315 -16.02 17.02 4.00
C PRO A 315 -15.50 18.31 3.34
N SER A 316 -14.21 18.33 3.01
CA SER A 316 -13.49 19.47 2.44
C SER A 316 -12.91 19.10 1.09
N ASP A 317 -12.92 20.11 0.23
CA ASP A 317 -12.48 20.04 -1.15
C ASP A 317 -11.01 20.50 -1.33
N ASP A 318 -10.34 20.81 -0.22
CA ASP A 318 -8.95 21.25 -0.12
C ASP A 318 -7.95 20.08 -0.16
N TYR A 319 -8.44 18.84 -0.15
CA TYR A 319 -7.62 17.64 -0.11
C TYR A 319 -8.08 16.59 -1.11
N TYR A 320 -7.21 15.65 -1.42
CA TYR A 320 -7.50 14.44 -2.17
C TYR A 320 -7.02 13.21 -1.40
N VAL A 321 -7.72 12.11 -1.57
CA VAL A 321 -7.23 10.77 -1.25
C VAL A 321 -6.69 10.15 -2.54
N ALA A 322 -5.39 9.90 -2.58
CA ALA A 322 -4.72 9.22 -3.68
C ALA A 322 -4.64 7.72 -3.37
N LEU A 323 -5.39 6.91 -4.12
CA LEU A 323 -5.35 5.46 -4.01
C LEU A 323 -4.09 4.92 -4.70
N ASP A 324 -3.26 4.19 -3.94
CA ASP A 324 -2.00 3.63 -4.44
C ASP A 324 -2.14 2.14 -4.78
N ALA A 325 -2.55 1.32 -3.80
CA ALA A 325 -2.79 -0.11 -4.04
C ALA A 325 -3.61 -0.80 -2.95
N PHE A 326 -4.26 -1.90 -3.34
CA PHE A 326 -4.97 -2.79 -2.43
C PHE A 326 -4.52 -4.23 -2.64
N ARG A 327 -4.20 -4.95 -1.56
CA ARG A 327 -3.71 -6.34 -1.64
C ARG A 327 -4.25 -7.25 -0.55
N LEU A 328 -4.27 -8.54 -0.88
CA LEU A 328 -4.49 -9.64 0.05
C LEU A 328 -3.13 -10.14 0.56
N GLU A 329 -3.05 -10.40 1.86
CA GLU A 329 -1.90 -10.98 2.54
C GLU A 329 -2.30 -12.28 3.22
N ASN A 330 -1.74 -13.38 2.74
CA ASN A 330 -1.92 -14.68 3.36
C ASN A 330 -0.95 -14.81 4.53
N VAL A 331 -1.47 -14.70 5.75
CA VAL A 331 -0.67 -14.77 6.98
C VAL A 331 -0.93 -16.04 7.78
N SER A 332 -2.01 -16.76 7.46
CA SER A 332 -2.45 -17.93 8.20
C SER A 332 -1.87 -19.26 7.71
N THR A 333 -1.48 -19.36 6.43
CA THR A 333 -1.04 -20.63 5.85
C THR A 333 0.39 -20.94 6.27
N ASN A 334 0.52 -21.64 7.39
CA ASN A 334 1.81 -22.03 7.94
C ASN A 334 2.58 -22.95 6.99
N ASN A 335 3.80 -22.55 6.68
CA ASN A 335 4.78 -23.39 5.99
C ASN A 335 6.11 -23.26 6.68
N THR A 336 6.57 -24.36 7.28
CA THR A 336 7.75 -24.31 8.15
C THR A 336 9.09 -24.21 7.39
N LEU A 337 9.04 -24.23 6.06
CA LEU A 337 10.16 -24.07 5.13
C LEU A 337 10.08 -22.74 4.35
N TYR A 338 9.02 -21.96 4.58
CA TYR A 338 8.76 -20.71 3.87
C TYR A 338 8.53 -19.54 4.84
N GLY A 339 9.06 -18.37 4.47
CA GLY A 339 8.72 -17.11 5.12
C GLY A 339 9.83 -16.07 5.00
N MET A 340 9.56 -14.90 5.57
CA MET A 340 10.51 -13.80 5.62
C MET A 340 11.62 -14.13 6.60
N THR A 341 12.84 -14.35 6.11
CA THR A 341 14.02 -14.68 6.91
C THR A 341 14.80 -13.45 7.38
N GLY A 342 14.70 -12.34 6.67
CA GLY A 342 15.29 -11.07 7.05
C GLY A 342 14.39 -9.89 6.74
N TYR A 343 14.55 -8.80 7.48
CA TYR A 343 13.78 -7.58 7.30
C TYR A 343 14.59 -6.33 7.67
N THR A 344 14.34 -5.23 6.96
CA THR A 344 14.78 -3.88 7.34
C THR A 344 13.88 -2.82 6.75
N VAL A 345 13.75 -1.70 7.45
CA VAL A 345 13.25 -0.44 6.89
C VAL A 345 14.41 0.28 6.20
N VAL A 346 14.13 1.03 5.14
CA VAL A 346 15.09 1.92 4.46
C VAL A 346 15.54 2.99 5.42
N LYS A 347 16.85 3.27 5.42
CA LYS A 347 17.47 4.31 6.23
C LYS A 347 18.46 5.11 5.40
N ASN A 348 18.31 6.43 5.36
CA ASN A 348 19.19 7.33 4.61
C ASN A 348 19.36 8.70 5.30
N THR A 349 20.01 9.64 4.65
CA THR A 349 20.29 10.98 5.18
C THR A 349 19.05 11.84 5.31
N ASP A 350 18.12 11.67 4.37
CA ASP A 350 17.01 12.60 4.17
C ASP A 350 15.68 12.06 4.73
N ALA A 351 15.70 10.86 5.32
CA ALA A 351 14.52 10.11 5.75
C ALA A 351 13.49 9.91 4.60
N GLU A 352 13.98 9.82 3.37
CA GLU A 352 13.15 9.70 2.15
C GLU A 352 13.07 8.28 1.62
N THR A 353 12.13 8.04 0.72
CA THR A 353 12.01 6.77 0.01
C THR A 353 13.17 6.60 -1.00
N VAL A 354 13.46 5.36 -1.38
CA VAL A 354 14.39 5.09 -2.49
C VAL A 354 13.58 4.94 -3.77
N ILE A 355 13.76 5.89 -4.70
CA ILE A 355 13.03 5.92 -5.97
C ILE A 355 13.72 5.00 -6.99
N LYS A 356 12.97 4.05 -7.54
CA LYS A 356 13.31 3.34 -8.79
C LYS A 356 12.52 3.97 -9.92
N SER A 357 13.21 4.60 -10.86
CA SER A 357 12.58 5.21 -12.03
C SER A 357 12.11 4.16 -13.05
N PRO A 358 11.03 4.41 -13.80
CA PRO A 358 10.60 3.52 -14.87
C PRO A 358 11.68 3.42 -15.96
N ASN A 359 11.69 2.32 -16.69
CA ASN A 359 12.64 2.03 -17.78
C ASN A 359 14.13 2.08 -17.40
N THR A 360 14.48 1.72 -16.16
CA THR A 360 15.87 1.65 -15.68
C THR A 360 16.22 0.25 -15.18
N SER A 361 17.47 -0.19 -15.40
CA SER A 361 18.01 -1.42 -14.79
C SER A 361 18.72 -1.06 -13.50
N ASN A 362 18.23 -1.59 -12.38
CA ASN A 362 18.69 -1.28 -11.03
C ASN A 362 18.85 -2.59 -10.26
N TYR A 363 19.77 -2.60 -9.30
CA TYR A 363 19.99 -3.74 -8.42
C TYR A 363 19.70 -3.36 -6.97
N ILE A 364 19.20 -4.33 -6.20
CA ILE A 364 19.06 -4.22 -4.76
C ILE A 364 20.00 -5.21 -4.07
N GLU A 365 20.61 -4.77 -2.98
CA GLU A 365 21.44 -5.62 -2.13
C GLU A 365 20.89 -5.70 -0.72
N PHE A 366 20.72 -6.93 -0.23
CA PHE A 366 20.41 -7.18 1.16
C PHE A 366 21.66 -7.69 1.89
N ARG A 367 22.15 -6.90 2.85
CA ARG A 367 23.38 -7.20 3.60
C ARG A 367 23.05 -7.52 5.05
N PHE A 368 23.58 -8.62 5.59
CA PHE A 368 23.45 -8.93 7.01
C PHE A 368 24.63 -9.70 7.57
N THR A 369 24.85 -9.54 8.87
CA THR A 369 25.91 -10.24 9.61
C THR A 369 25.41 -11.60 10.06
N VAL A 370 26.25 -12.63 9.94
CA VAL A 370 26.02 -13.96 10.52
C VAL A 370 26.93 -14.08 11.74
N GLY A 371 26.39 -13.83 12.93
CA GLY A 371 27.15 -13.88 14.18
C GLY A 371 26.23 -13.90 15.39
N VAL A 372 26.69 -14.50 16.49
CA VAL A 372 26.06 -14.43 17.81
C VAL A 372 26.48 -13.10 18.45
N SER A 373 25.50 -12.26 18.78
CA SER A 373 25.68 -11.12 19.68
C SER A 373 25.58 -11.57 21.12
#